data_AF-A0A533RD53-F1
#
_entry.id   AF-A0A533RD53-F1
#
_cell.length_a   1.000
_cell.length_b   1.000
_cell.length_c   1.000
_cell.angle_alpha   90.00
_cell.angle_beta   90.00
_cell.angle_gamma   90.00
#
_symmetry.space_group_name_H-M   'P 1'
#
loop_
_entity.id
_entity.type
_entity.pdbx_description
1 polymer ?
#
loop_
_entity_poly.entity_id
_entity_poly.type
_entity_poly.pdbx_seq_one_letter_code
_entity_poly.pdbx_strand_id
1 'polypeptide(L)'
;MNMPVKYGFALLLLLSISVRADYVLAAAEAGFIAKVGNVAVTEQDLQREIEKRIPMQVSFHGGMKQEKLDKIRAEAKEALIVRSYKVQYALDNEIAVDPKAFDAEWSAALAKTPQLGQIPAAQQEYLKKELYLDLLAKVAEDRAVAGKVSVTDADIKAYYDKNRSQFLRAKLFKASHIFVKVDPGETAESKELKRQKAEKLLERAKSGEDFYNLAYYESDDRSRYVGGSLGSFHANQMVPEFSNVMQKMKPGDVAGPIKTLYGYHIVKLDDVQPEKQMSFEESADNIRTRLTEERRTGLYEAWMDSLRKKYPLQTP
;
A
#
# COMPACT_ATOMS: atom_id res chain seq x y z
N MET A 1 54.77 53.50 2.82
CA MET A 1 54.65 52.95 1.46
C MET A 1 54.00 51.57 1.56
N ASN A 2 52.82 51.43 0.93
CA ASN A 2 52.13 50.22 0.45
C ASN A 2 52.12 48.90 1.26
N MET A 3 50.98 48.62 1.90
CA MET A 3 49.97 47.57 1.57
C MET A 3 50.37 46.16 1.03
N PRO A 4 49.47 45.15 1.18
CA PRO A 4 49.75 43.77 1.62
C PRO A 4 49.65 42.70 0.52
N VAL A 5 50.03 41.45 0.85
CA VAL A 5 49.75 40.24 0.05
C VAL A 5 48.89 39.31 0.92
N LYS A 6 47.55 39.40 0.82
CA LYS A 6 46.62 38.68 -0.08
C LYS A 6 46.44 37.19 0.27
N TYR A 7 45.28 36.93 0.86
CA TYR A 7 44.57 35.64 0.90
C TYR A 7 44.51 34.99 -0.48
N GLY A 8 44.79 33.70 -0.55
CA GLY A 8 44.67 32.91 -1.78
C GLY A 8 44.27 31.47 -1.45
N PHE A 9 43.00 31.26 -1.06
CA PHE A 9 42.37 29.94 -1.04
C PHE A 9 40.84 30.09 -1.12
N ALA A 10 40.32 30.38 -2.31
CA ALA A 10 38.89 30.27 -2.63
C ALA A 10 38.65 30.45 -4.14
N LEU A 11 39.06 29.50 -4.99
CA LEU A 11 38.64 29.51 -6.41
C LEU A 11 38.66 28.13 -7.08
N LEU A 12 38.23 27.08 -6.39
CA LEU A 12 38.09 25.73 -6.98
C LEU A 12 36.73 25.06 -6.71
N LEU A 13 35.81 25.74 -6.02
CA LEU A 13 34.43 25.28 -5.80
C LEU A 13 33.40 25.95 -6.73
N LEU A 14 33.80 26.95 -7.51
CA LEU A 14 32.91 27.67 -8.42
C LEU A 14 32.78 26.99 -9.80
N LEU A 15 33.77 26.21 -10.25
CA LEU A 15 33.73 25.57 -11.58
C LEU A 15 32.80 24.34 -11.67
N SER A 16 32.44 23.71 -10.55
CA SER A 16 31.45 22.62 -10.53
C SER A 16 30.01 23.11 -10.41
N ILE A 17 29.81 24.41 -10.09
CA ILE A 17 28.50 25.07 -10.08
C ILE A 17 28.18 25.62 -11.48
N SER A 18 29.17 26.17 -12.18
CA SER A 18 28.94 26.80 -13.50
C SER A 18 28.45 25.82 -14.57
N VAL A 19 28.95 24.58 -14.61
CA VAL A 19 28.48 23.58 -15.58
C VAL A 19 27.09 23.02 -15.24
N ARG A 20 26.57 23.27 -14.02
CA ARG A 20 25.26 22.76 -13.56
C ARG A 20 24.13 23.78 -13.67
N ALA A 21 24.42 25.08 -13.71
CA ALA A 21 23.43 26.13 -13.92
C ALA A 21 22.94 26.21 -15.38
N ASP A 22 23.80 25.85 -16.35
CA ASP A 22 23.47 25.92 -17.78
C ASP A 22 22.38 24.92 -18.20
N TYR A 23 22.23 23.79 -17.49
CA TYR A 23 21.12 22.84 -17.72
C TYR A 23 19.74 23.40 -17.37
N VAL A 24 19.68 24.43 -16.51
CA VAL A 24 18.43 25.10 -16.08
C VAL A 24 18.10 26.29 -17.00
N LEU A 25 19.12 26.95 -17.55
CA LEU A 25 18.97 28.13 -18.42
C LEU A 25 18.74 27.81 -19.91
N ALA A 26 19.21 26.67 -20.42
CA ALA A 26 19.07 26.30 -21.84
C ALA A 26 17.61 26.06 -22.31
N ALA A 27 16.63 26.04 -21.39
CA ALA A 27 15.22 25.86 -21.73
C ALA A 27 14.52 27.15 -22.23
N ALA A 28 15.21 28.30 -22.23
CA ALA A 28 14.63 29.57 -22.64
C ALA A 28 14.34 29.68 -24.15
N GLU A 29 14.93 28.84 -25.02
CA GLU A 29 14.77 28.94 -26.48
C GLU A 29 13.84 27.88 -27.11
N ALA A 30 13.40 26.85 -26.37
CA ALA A 30 12.66 25.70 -26.94
C ALA A 30 11.13 25.71 -26.73
N GLY A 31 10.59 26.70 -26.01
CA GLY A 31 9.21 26.67 -25.51
C GLY A 31 9.03 25.66 -24.37
N PHE A 32 8.25 26.02 -23.36
CA PHE A 32 7.93 25.16 -22.22
C PHE A 32 6.46 24.75 -22.27
N ILE A 33 6.08 23.62 -21.66
CA ILE A 33 4.68 23.22 -21.48
C ILE A 33 4.16 23.46 -20.06
N ALA A 34 5.10 23.67 -19.14
CA ALA A 34 4.92 24.06 -17.75
C ALA A 34 6.24 24.64 -17.23
N LYS A 35 6.17 25.63 -16.33
CA LYS A 35 7.35 26.18 -15.67
C LYS A 35 7.04 26.50 -14.22
N VAL A 36 7.95 26.12 -13.32
CA VAL A 36 7.88 26.35 -11.87
C VAL A 36 9.14 27.08 -11.45
N GLY A 37 9.02 28.36 -11.13
CA GLY A 37 10.18 29.23 -10.88
C GLY A 37 11.10 29.28 -12.11
N ASN A 38 12.33 28.80 -11.96
CA ASN A 38 13.34 28.70 -13.00
C ASN A 38 13.36 27.32 -13.69
N VAL A 39 12.58 26.35 -13.21
CA VAL A 39 12.55 24.99 -13.77
C VAL A 39 11.46 24.88 -14.83
N ALA A 40 11.86 24.70 -16.08
CA ALA A 40 10.94 24.50 -17.21
C ALA A 40 10.81 23.02 -17.57
N VAL A 41 9.59 22.61 -17.93
CA VAL A 41 9.25 21.31 -18.50
C VAL A 41 9.00 21.50 -19.99
N THR A 42 9.65 20.69 -20.82
CA THR A 42 9.54 20.70 -22.28
C THR A 42 8.67 19.56 -22.80
N GLU A 43 8.29 19.62 -24.08
CA GLU A 43 7.59 18.50 -24.74
C GLU A 43 8.47 17.25 -24.81
N GLN A 44 9.80 17.41 -24.92
CA GLN A 44 10.73 16.27 -24.90
C GLN A 44 10.72 15.56 -23.55
N ASP A 45 10.66 16.31 -22.44
CA ASP A 45 10.58 15.74 -21.09
C ASP A 45 9.28 14.95 -20.92
N LEU A 46 8.16 15.52 -21.37
CA LEU A 46 6.86 14.88 -21.33
C LEU A 46 6.83 13.59 -22.14
N GLN A 47 7.33 13.62 -23.37
CA GLN A 47 7.34 12.44 -24.24
C GLN A 47 8.13 11.28 -23.62
N ARG A 48 9.28 11.55 -23.01
CA ARG A 48 10.07 10.51 -22.36
C ARG A 48 9.42 9.98 -21.08
N GLU A 49 8.79 10.85 -20.30
CA GLU A 49 8.06 10.41 -19.10
C GLU A 49 6.84 9.54 -19.47
N ILE A 50 6.19 9.81 -20.60
CA ILE A 50 5.16 8.94 -21.17
C ILE A 50 5.74 7.58 -21.56
N GLU A 51 6.88 7.55 -22.26
CA GLU A 51 7.53 6.31 -22.71
C GLU A 51 7.89 5.38 -21.56
N LYS A 52 8.31 5.92 -20.41
CA LYS A 52 8.57 5.13 -19.19
C LYS A 52 7.32 4.42 -18.64
N ARG A 53 6.13 4.97 -18.90
CA ARG A 53 4.85 4.51 -18.34
C ARG A 53 4.08 3.58 -19.27
N ILE A 54 4.45 3.52 -20.55
CA ILE A 54 3.84 2.59 -21.51
C ILE A 54 4.47 1.21 -21.33
N PRO A 55 3.69 0.17 -20.97
CA PRO A 55 4.24 -1.18 -20.83
C PRO A 55 4.77 -1.69 -22.16
N MET A 56 6.00 -2.24 -22.19
CA MET A 56 6.62 -2.76 -23.42
C MET A 56 5.71 -3.72 -24.20
N GLN A 57 4.89 -4.52 -23.51
CA GLN A 57 3.99 -5.50 -24.13
C GLN A 57 2.84 -4.88 -24.96
N VAL A 58 2.40 -3.66 -24.61
CA VAL A 58 1.33 -2.94 -25.31
C VAL A 58 1.80 -2.43 -26.67
N SER A 59 3.09 -2.14 -26.82
CA SER A 59 3.69 -1.78 -28.10
C SER A 59 3.64 -2.92 -29.14
N PHE A 60 3.39 -4.17 -28.72
CA PHE A 60 3.40 -5.36 -29.59
C PHE A 60 2.01 -5.92 -29.95
N HIS A 61 0.91 -5.46 -29.34
CA HIS A 61 -0.43 -6.10 -29.48
C HIS A 61 -1.58 -5.11 -29.75
N GLY A 62 -1.51 -4.35 -30.85
CA GLY A 62 -2.68 -3.63 -31.38
C GLY A 62 -2.95 -2.23 -30.82
N GLY A 63 -1.98 -1.64 -30.11
CA GLY A 63 -2.05 -0.25 -29.66
C GLY A 63 -2.91 -0.02 -28.42
N MET A 64 -2.80 1.18 -27.85
CA MET A 64 -3.51 1.58 -26.64
C MET A 64 -4.72 2.46 -27.00
N LYS A 65 -5.84 2.31 -26.28
CA LYS A 65 -6.99 3.22 -26.42
C LYS A 65 -6.58 4.66 -26.13
N GLN A 66 -7.10 5.61 -26.91
CA GLN A 66 -6.75 7.03 -26.79
C GLN A 66 -6.97 7.59 -25.38
N GLU A 67 -8.10 7.29 -24.75
CA GLU A 67 -8.41 7.70 -23.36
C GLU A 67 -7.31 7.30 -22.37
N LYS A 68 -6.74 6.10 -22.53
CA LYS A 68 -5.67 5.62 -21.66
C LYS A 68 -4.35 6.35 -21.96
N LEU A 69 -4.07 6.69 -23.22
CA LEU A 69 -2.91 7.51 -23.58
C LEU A 69 -3.03 8.93 -23.02
N ASP A 70 -4.21 9.53 -23.09
CA ASP A 70 -4.48 10.87 -22.54
C ASP A 70 -4.28 10.87 -21.01
N LYS A 71 -4.75 9.81 -20.32
CA LYS A 71 -4.50 9.63 -18.89
C LYS A 71 -3.01 9.53 -18.58
N ILE A 72 -2.25 8.71 -19.32
CA ILE A 72 -0.80 8.58 -19.12
C ILE A 72 -0.10 9.93 -19.35
N ARG A 73 -0.47 10.65 -20.41
CA ARG A 73 0.07 11.98 -20.71
C ARG A 73 -0.21 12.98 -19.58
N ALA A 74 -1.42 12.99 -19.04
CA ALA A 74 -1.77 13.85 -17.90
C ALA A 74 -0.96 13.50 -16.64
N GLU A 75 -0.85 12.22 -16.29
CA GLU A 75 -0.08 11.76 -15.14
C GLU A 75 1.43 12.01 -15.28
N ALA A 76 1.98 11.86 -16.51
CA ALA A 76 3.36 12.18 -16.82
C ALA A 76 3.64 13.68 -16.67
N LYS A 77 2.75 14.54 -17.22
CA LYS A 77 2.86 15.99 -17.08
C LYS A 77 2.81 16.41 -15.61
N GLU A 78 1.88 15.88 -14.83
CA GLU A 78 1.75 16.18 -13.40
C GLU A 78 3.00 15.74 -12.63
N ALA A 79 3.55 14.55 -12.92
CA ALA A 79 4.78 14.09 -12.28
C ALA A 79 5.98 15.01 -12.55
N LEU A 80 6.13 15.51 -13.79
CA LEU A 80 7.17 16.47 -14.15
C LEU A 80 6.98 17.82 -13.45
N ILE A 81 5.74 18.30 -13.31
CA ILE A 81 5.41 19.51 -12.57
C ILE A 81 5.78 19.35 -11.09
N VAL A 82 5.37 18.24 -10.46
CA VAL A 82 5.70 17.92 -9.06
C VAL A 82 7.22 17.84 -8.87
N ARG A 83 7.95 17.18 -9.77
CA ARG A 83 9.41 17.16 -9.75
C ARG A 83 9.99 18.57 -9.82
N SER A 84 9.44 19.41 -10.70
CA SER A 84 9.90 20.79 -10.90
C SER A 84 9.76 21.65 -9.64
N TYR A 85 8.68 21.49 -8.87
CA TYR A 85 8.57 22.13 -7.55
C TYR A 85 9.71 21.74 -6.59
N LYS A 86 10.01 20.44 -6.51
CA LYS A 86 11.06 19.92 -5.63
C LYS A 86 12.46 20.37 -6.07
N VAL A 87 12.71 20.36 -7.38
CA VAL A 87 13.95 20.89 -7.98
C VAL A 87 14.07 22.38 -7.72
N GLN A 88 13.01 23.17 -7.90
CA GLN A 88 13.04 24.60 -7.61
C GLN A 88 13.36 24.87 -6.14
N TYR A 89 12.76 24.11 -5.22
CA TYR A 89 13.12 24.18 -3.81
C TYR A 89 14.60 23.87 -3.57
N ALA A 90 15.14 22.84 -4.23
CA ALA A 90 16.56 22.52 -4.13
C ALA A 90 17.46 23.67 -4.57
N LEU A 91 17.13 24.32 -5.70
CA LEU A 91 17.88 25.47 -6.21
C LEU A 91 17.89 26.64 -5.20
N ASP A 92 16.72 27.00 -4.67
CA ASP A 92 16.59 28.08 -3.68
C ASP A 92 17.31 27.80 -2.36
N ASN A 93 17.56 26.53 -2.03
CA ASN A 93 18.20 26.11 -0.77
C ASN A 93 19.60 25.54 -0.97
N GLU A 94 20.21 25.76 -2.14
CA GLU A 94 21.58 25.31 -2.47
C GLU A 94 21.78 23.80 -2.22
N ILE A 95 20.74 23.01 -2.44
CA ILE A 95 20.78 21.56 -2.32
C ILE A 95 21.40 21.01 -3.60
N ALA A 96 22.31 20.05 -3.46
CA ALA A 96 22.94 19.36 -4.58
C ALA A 96 22.94 17.85 -4.34
N VAL A 97 22.90 17.09 -5.43
CA VAL A 97 23.15 15.64 -5.41
C VAL A 97 24.64 15.39 -5.20
N ASP A 98 24.97 14.50 -4.26
CA ASP A 98 26.33 14.00 -4.06
C ASP A 98 26.82 13.34 -5.37
N PRO A 99 27.97 13.77 -5.93
CA PRO A 99 28.54 13.16 -7.12
C PRO A 99 28.69 11.63 -7.04
N LYS A 100 29.10 11.10 -5.89
CA LYS A 100 29.28 9.65 -5.71
C LYS A 100 27.94 8.91 -5.77
N ALA A 101 26.89 9.48 -5.18
CA ALA A 101 25.56 8.91 -5.23
C ALA A 101 25.02 8.93 -6.67
N PHE A 102 25.22 10.03 -7.39
CA PHE A 102 24.86 10.12 -8.81
C PHE A 102 25.59 9.06 -9.65
N ASP A 103 26.91 8.94 -9.50
CA ASP A 103 27.72 7.98 -10.27
C ASP A 103 27.32 6.54 -9.99
N ALA A 104 26.97 6.23 -8.72
CA ALA A 104 26.47 4.91 -8.34
C ALA A 104 25.13 4.59 -9.01
N GLU A 105 24.18 5.53 -9.01
CA GLU A 105 22.87 5.36 -9.64
C GLU A 105 22.99 5.24 -11.17
N TRP A 106 23.84 6.06 -11.80
CA TRP A 106 24.12 5.96 -13.23
C TRP A 106 24.76 4.61 -13.60
N SER A 107 25.72 4.15 -12.81
CA SER A 107 26.35 2.84 -13.00
C SER A 107 25.35 1.70 -12.83
N ALA A 108 24.45 1.80 -11.85
CA ALA A 108 23.38 0.82 -11.64
C ALA A 108 22.39 0.80 -12.82
N ALA A 109 22.07 1.96 -13.38
CA ALA A 109 21.23 2.06 -14.59
C ALA A 109 21.90 1.38 -15.79
N LEU A 110 23.20 1.61 -16.02
CA LEU A 110 23.97 0.94 -17.07
C LEU A 110 24.04 -0.58 -16.87
N ALA A 111 24.24 -1.04 -15.64
CA ALA A 111 24.28 -2.47 -15.34
C ALA A 111 22.95 -3.18 -15.64
N LYS A 112 21.82 -2.53 -15.35
CA LYS A 112 20.47 -3.04 -15.65
C LYS A 112 20.13 -2.93 -17.14
N THR A 113 20.70 -1.94 -17.83
CA THR A 113 20.32 -1.59 -19.19
C THR A 113 21.58 -1.22 -19.99
N PRO A 114 22.42 -2.21 -20.37
CA PRO A 114 23.71 -1.96 -21.02
C PRO A 114 23.63 -1.17 -22.33
N GLN A 115 22.48 -1.23 -23.01
CA GLN A 115 22.21 -0.45 -24.22
C GLN A 115 22.26 1.06 -23.98
N LEU A 116 22.03 1.53 -22.74
CA LEU A 116 22.17 2.95 -22.41
C LEU A 116 23.62 3.45 -22.61
N GLY A 117 24.62 2.58 -22.51
CA GLY A 117 26.01 2.93 -22.79
C GLY A 117 26.34 3.04 -24.28
N GLN A 118 25.44 2.59 -25.15
CA GLN A 118 25.65 2.47 -26.59
C GLN A 118 24.87 3.53 -27.40
N ILE A 119 23.96 4.27 -26.76
CA ILE A 119 23.23 5.36 -27.41
C ILE A 119 24.14 6.59 -27.63
N PRO A 120 23.81 7.50 -28.56
CA PRO A 120 24.59 8.71 -28.82
C PRO A 120 24.86 9.55 -27.56
N ALA A 121 26.04 10.18 -27.49
CA ALA A 121 26.49 10.94 -26.31
C ALA A 121 25.48 12.02 -25.86
N ALA A 122 24.91 12.77 -26.80
CA ALA A 122 23.88 13.77 -26.50
C ALA A 122 22.62 13.16 -25.83
N GLN A 123 22.26 11.93 -26.21
CA GLN A 123 21.12 11.23 -25.59
C GLN A 123 21.49 10.73 -24.18
N GLN A 124 22.73 10.26 -23.98
CA GLN A 124 23.22 9.89 -22.65
C GLN A 124 23.27 11.10 -21.72
N GLU A 125 23.75 12.24 -22.21
CA GLU A 125 23.83 13.49 -21.45
C GLU A 125 22.45 13.95 -20.98
N TYR A 126 21.46 13.89 -21.88
CA TYR A 126 20.07 14.17 -21.51
C TYR A 126 19.55 13.19 -20.43
N LEU A 127 19.82 11.88 -20.55
CA LEU A 127 19.37 10.91 -19.54
C LEU A 127 20.05 11.14 -18.18
N LYS A 128 21.33 11.52 -18.20
CA LYS A 128 22.06 11.93 -17.00
C LYS A 128 21.45 13.18 -16.37
N LYS A 129 21.04 14.17 -17.16
CA LYS A 129 20.29 15.35 -16.69
C LYS A 129 18.99 14.92 -15.99
N GLU A 130 18.19 14.06 -16.62
CA GLU A 130 16.93 13.59 -16.02
C GLU A 130 17.15 12.83 -14.71
N LEU A 131 18.12 11.91 -14.68
CA LEU A 131 18.49 11.20 -13.46
C LEU A 131 18.92 12.17 -12.35
N TYR A 132 19.72 13.19 -12.71
CA TYR A 132 20.14 14.21 -11.75
C TYR A 132 18.95 14.97 -11.17
N LEU A 133 17.99 15.38 -12.01
CA LEU A 133 16.79 16.09 -11.56
C LEU A 133 15.91 15.21 -10.65
N ASP A 134 15.76 13.93 -10.98
CA ASP A 134 15.02 12.97 -10.15
C ASP A 134 15.68 12.78 -8.78
N LEU A 135 17.01 12.62 -8.74
CA LEU A 135 17.78 12.52 -7.50
C LEU A 135 17.74 13.82 -6.70
N LEU A 136 17.83 14.97 -7.37
CA LEU A 136 17.77 16.27 -6.71
C LEU A 136 16.41 16.50 -6.04
N ALA A 137 15.32 16.15 -6.74
CA ALA A 137 13.97 16.21 -6.19
C ALA A 137 13.80 15.28 -4.97
N LYS A 138 14.41 14.10 -4.99
CA LYS A 138 14.42 13.16 -3.86
C LYS A 138 15.17 13.74 -2.66
N VAL A 139 16.39 14.25 -2.86
CA VAL A 139 17.19 14.86 -1.77
C VAL A 139 16.48 16.10 -1.20
N ALA A 140 15.82 16.88 -2.04
CA ALA A 140 15.00 18.02 -1.62
C ALA A 140 13.86 17.59 -0.68
N GLU A 141 13.11 16.57 -1.07
CA GLU A 141 12.02 16.01 -0.27
C GLU A 141 12.54 15.43 1.05
N ASP A 142 13.63 14.66 1.01
CA ASP A 142 14.22 14.06 2.20
C ASP A 142 14.64 15.15 3.22
N ARG A 143 15.24 16.25 2.77
CA ARG A 143 15.60 17.39 3.64
C ARG A 143 14.39 18.16 4.14
N ALA A 144 13.38 18.35 3.30
CA ALA A 144 12.21 19.16 3.64
C ALA A 144 11.21 18.44 4.54
N VAL A 145 11.08 17.12 4.35
CA VAL A 145 10.05 16.26 4.93
C VAL A 145 10.67 15.19 5.82
N ALA A 146 11.40 14.23 5.25
CA ALA A 146 11.84 13.03 5.95
C ALA A 146 12.73 13.36 7.17
N GLY A 147 13.63 14.33 7.04
CA GLY A 147 14.49 14.81 8.13
C GLY A 147 13.75 15.50 9.28
N LYS A 148 12.45 15.79 9.14
CA LYS A 148 11.60 16.40 10.17
C LYS A 148 10.58 15.44 10.78
N VAL A 149 10.51 14.20 10.29
CA VAL A 149 9.63 13.18 10.85
C VAL A 149 10.22 12.72 12.18
N SER A 150 9.48 12.94 13.26
CA SER A 150 9.81 12.46 14.59
C SER A 150 8.56 11.82 15.19
N VAL A 151 8.69 10.63 15.76
CA VAL A 151 7.62 9.96 16.51
C VAL A 151 8.24 9.49 17.81
N THR A 152 7.75 10.04 18.92
CA THR A 152 8.26 9.71 20.25
C THR A 152 7.49 8.54 20.85
N ASP A 153 8.07 7.86 21.83
CA ASP A 153 7.35 6.81 22.57
C ASP A 153 6.12 7.36 23.31
N ALA A 154 6.14 8.65 23.69
CA ALA A 154 4.99 9.34 24.25
C ALA A 154 3.83 9.46 23.22
N ASP A 155 4.15 9.78 21.96
CA ASP A 155 3.15 9.83 20.87
C ASP A 155 2.52 8.44 20.64
N ILE A 156 3.36 7.40 20.61
CA ILE A 156 2.93 6.01 20.41
C ILE A 156 2.03 5.56 21.56
N LYS A 157 2.43 5.86 22.80
CA LYS A 157 1.64 5.52 23.99
C LYS A 157 0.31 6.26 24.01
N ALA A 158 0.32 7.57 23.73
CA ALA A 158 -0.90 8.37 23.64
C ALA A 158 -1.85 7.84 22.57
N TYR A 159 -1.32 7.42 21.41
CA TYR A 159 -2.12 6.79 20.37
C TYR A 159 -2.73 5.48 20.85
N TYR A 160 -1.95 4.60 21.47
CA TYR A 160 -2.47 3.33 22.00
C TYR A 160 -3.58 3.56 23.04
N ASP A 161 -3.35 4.44 24.01
CA ASP A 161 -4.29 4.74 25.09
C ASP A 161 -5.60 5.35 24.56
N LYS A 162 -5.51 6.24 23.55
CA LYS A 162 -6.68 6.85 22.91
C LYS A 162 -7.46 5.88 22.02
N ASN A 163 -6.79 4.87 21.47
CA ASN A 163 -7.36 3.97 20.45
C ASN A 163 -7.41 2.50 20.91
N ARG A 164 -7.53 2.22 22.22
CA ARG A 164 -7.46 0.84 22.76
C ARG A 164 -8.38 -0.16 22.06
N SER A 165 -9.56 0.26 21.65
CA SER A 165 -10.52 -0.58 20.93
C SER A 165 -10.03 -1.07 19.57
N GLN A 166 -9.13 -0.33 18.90
CA GLN A 166 -8.52 -0.75 17.63
C GLN A 166 -7.52 -1.90 17.83
N PHE A 167 -7.03 -2.09 19.06
CA PHE A 167 -6.11 -3.15 19.44
C PHE A 167 -6.81 -4.35 20.08
N LEU A 168 -8.14 -4.39 19.97
CA LEU A 168 -8.93 -5.53 20.40
C LEU A 168 -9.04 -6.53 19.26
N ARG A 169 -8.40 -7.69 19.41
CA ARG A 169 -8.66 -8.83 18.54
C ARG A 169 -9.94 -9.51 19.02
N ALA A 170 -11.00 -9.41 18.24
CA ALA A 170 -12.27 -10.05 18.54
C ALA A 170 -12.13 -11.58 18.57
N LYS A 171 -12.95 -12.23 19.41
CA LYS A 171 -13.05 -13.69 19.50
C LYS A 171 -13.37 -14.29 18.14
N LEU A 172 -12.66 -15.37 17.77
CA LEU A 172 -12.91 -16.18 16.58
C LEU A 172 -13.27 -17.60 17.00
N PHE A 173 -14.28 -18.15 16.33
CA PHE A 173 -14.67 -19.55 16.45
C PHE A 173 -14.26 -20.27 15.17
N LYS A 174 -13.74 -21.49 15.30
CA LYS A 174 -13.56 -22.42 14.20
C LYS A 174 -14.47 -23.61 14.45
N ALA A 175 -15.34 -23.91 13.51
CA ALA A 175 -16.34 -24.96 13.69
C ALA A 175 -16.60 -25.71 12.40
N SER A 176 -17.16 -26.90 12.57
CA SER A 176 -17.68 -27.74 11.50
C SER A 176 -19.15 -28.03 11.77
N HIS A 177 -19.96 -28.19 10.71
CA HIS A 177 -21.39 -28.46 10.84
C HIS A 177 -21.91 -29.58 9.92
N ILE A 178 -23.01 -30.18 10.35
CA ILE A 178 -23.85 -31.08 9.56
C ILE A 178 -25.21 -30.41 9.48
N PHE A 179 -25.66 -30.14 8.26
CA PHE A 179 -26.92 -29.46 8.00
C PHE A 179 -27.95 -30.45 7.50
N VAL A 180 -29.11 -30.49 8.15
CA VAL A 180 -30.31 -31.19 7.66
C VAL A 180 -31.31 -30.13 7.22
N LYS A 181 -31.43 -29.96 5.90
CA LYS A 181 -32.21 -28.89 5.28
C LYS A 181 -33.69 -29.10 5.50
N VAL A 182 -34.44 -28.05 5.85
CA VAL A 182 -35.91 -28.05 5.90
C VAL A 182 -36.43 -26.94 4.99
N ASP A 183 -37.19 -27.29 3.97
CA ASP A 183 -37.81 -26.31 3.08
C ASP A 183 -39.08 -25.70 3.72
N PRO A 184 -39.37 -24.40 3.52
CA PRO A 184 -40.48 -23.71 4.18
C PRO A 184 -41.86 -24.40 4.01
N GLY A 185 -42.08 -25.02 2.85
CA GLY A 185 -43.33 -25.69 2.48
C GLY A 185 -43.47 -27.15 2.96
N GLU A 186 -42.49 -27.69 3.69
CA GLU A 186 -42.57 -29.09 4.14
C GLU A 186 -43.68 -29.35 5.15
N THR A 187 -44.29 -30.54 5.04
CA THR A 187 -45.33 -31.04 5.94
C THR A 187 -44.78 -31.22 7.36
N ALA A 188 -45.67 -31.23 8.36
CA ALA A 188 -45.28 -31.47 9.74
C ALA A 188 -44.58 -32.83 9.93
N GLU A 189 -45.07 -33.87 9.24
CA GLU A 189 -44.46 -35.21 9.24
C GLU A 189 -43.04 -35.19 8.66
N SER A 190 -42.82 -34.51 7.54
CA SER A 190 -41.49 -34.38 6.93
C SER A 190 -40.51 -33.63 7.84
N LYS A 191 -40.97 -32.53 8.47
CA LYS A 191 -40.19 -31.76 9.44
C LYS A 191 -39.80 -32.58 10.67
N GLU A 192 -40.68 -33.47 11.12
CA GLU A 192 -40.43 -34.38 12.23
C GLU A 192 -39.40 -35.47 11.87
N LEU A 193 -39.50 -36.07 10.69
CA LEU A 193 -38.49 -37.03 10.20
C LEU A 193 -37.10 -36.41 10.10
N LYS A 194 -37.00 -35.15 9.68
CA LYS A 194 -35.73 -34.41 9.61
C LYS A 194 -35.16 -34.06 10.98
N ARG A 195 -36.03 -33.73 11.93
CA ARG A 195 -35.65 -33.55 13.34
C ARG A 195 -35.04 -34.84 13.89
N GLN A 196 -35.71 -35.97 13.69
CA GLN A 196 -35.22 -37.29 14.11
C GLN A 196 -33.92 -37.69 13.41
N LYS A 197 -33.77 -37.39 12.11
CA LYS A 197 -32.49 -37.58 11.39
C LYS A 197 -31.37 -36.78 12.07
N ALA A 198 -31.61 -35.51 12.38
CA ALA A 198 -30.63 -34.66 13.02
C ALA A 198 -30.26 -35.14 14.44
N GLU A 199 -31.23 -35.65 15.21
CA GLU A 199 -30.99 -36.25 16.53
C GLU A 199 -30.10 -37.50 16.44
N LYS A 200 -30.37 -38.41 15.49
CA LYS A 200 -29.54 -39.59 15.27
C LYS A 200 -28.11 -39.23 14.86
N LEU A 201 -27.95 -38.20 14.02
CA LEU A 201 -26.62 -37.70 13.63
C LEU A 201 -25.86 -37.11 14.81
N LEU A 202 -26.56 -36.40 15.70
CA LEU A 202 -25.96 -35.89 16.94
C LEU A 202 -25.49 -37.05 17.85
N GLU A 203 -26.32 -38.07 18.05
CA GLU A 203 -25.96 -39.23 18.87
C GLU A 203 -24.72 -39.95 18.33
N ARG A 204 -24.65 -40.16 17.02
CA ARG A 204 -23.48 -40.73 16.33
C ARG A 204 -22.23 -39.88 16.53
N ALA A 205 -22.35 -38.56 16.32
CA ALA A 205 -21.24 -37.63 16.51
C ALA A 205 -20.75 -37.59 17.97
N LYS A 206 -21.67 -37.61 18.94
CA LYS A 206 -21.33 -37.68 20.39
C LYS A 206 -20.74 -39.02 20.81
N SER A 207 -21.05 -40.10 20.10
CA SER A 207 -20.48 -41.43 20.33
C SER A 207 -19.06 -41.58 19.77
N GLY A 208 -18.51 -40.52 19.15
CA GLY A 208 -17.14 -40.50 18.64
C GLY A 208 -16.99 -40.94 17.18
N GLU A 209 -18.09 -41.09 16.44
CA GLU A 209 -18.00 -41.27 14.99
C GLU A 209 -17.35 -40.03 14.35
N ASP A 210 -16.51 -40.26 13.33
CA ASP A 210 -15.76 -39.19 12.69
C ASP A 210 -16.69 -38.13 12.08
N PHE A 211 -16.59 -36.90 12.60
CA PHE A 211 -17.47 -35.80 12.21
C PHE A 211 -17.31 -35.41 10.74
N TYR A 212 -16.09 -35.54 10.19
CA TYR A 212 -15.82 -35.27 8.78
C TYR A 212 -16.63 -36.22 7.90
N ASN A 213 -16.57 -37.52 8.18
CA ASN A 213 -17.34 -38.53 7.44
C ASN A 213 -18.85 -38.33 7.59
N LEU A 214 -19.33 -38.06 8.80
CA LEU A 214 -20.73 -37.74 9.04
C LEU A 214 -21.18 -36.54 8.18
N ALA A 215 -20.42 -35.44 8.19
CA ALA A 215 -20.71 -34.28 7.35
C ALA A 215 -20.66 -34.63 5.86
N TYR A 216 -19.61 -35.33 5.42
CA TYR A 216 -19.39 -35.69 4.03
C TYR A 216 -20.55 -36.52 3.45
N TYR A 217 -21.07 -37.50 4.19
CA TYR A 217 -22.14 -38.37 3.71
C TYR A 217 -23.55 -37.85 3.97
N GLU A 218 -23.78 -37.19 5.10
CA GLU A 218 -25.14 -36.96 5.63
C GLU A 218 -25.62 -35.51 5.54
N SER A 219 -24.71 -34.55 5.38
CA SER A 219 -25.02 -33.12 5.33
C SER A 219 -25.61 -32.71 3.98
N ASP A 220 -26.61 -31.84 4.03
CA ASP A 220 -27.24 -31.19 2.88
C ASP A 220 -26.50 -29.89 2.47
N ASP A 221 -25.50 -29.46 3.23
CA ASP A 221 -24.71 -28.25 2.95
C ASP A 221 -23.48 -28.55 2.06
N ARG A 222 -23.06 -27.57 1.24
CA ARG A 222 -21.89 -27.73 0.35
C ARG A 222 -20.57 -27.93 1.10
N SER A 223 -20.44 -27.42 2.32
CA SER A 223 -19.25 -27.66 3.16
C SER A 223 -19.02 -29.14 3.47
N ARG A 224 -20.00 -30.03 3.20
CA ARG A 224 -19.82 -31.50 3.28
C ARG A 224 -18.55 -32.00 2.61
N TYR A 225 -18.16 -31.42 1.47
CA TYR A 225 -16.98 -31.82 0.71
C TYR A 225 -15.65 -31.46 1.39
N VAL A 226 -15.70 -30.64 2.44
CA VAL A 226 -14.58 -30.28 3.32
C VAL A 226 -14.88 -30.62 4.77
N GLY A 227 -15.67 -31.69 5.00
CA GLY A 227 -15.97 -32.19 6.34
C GLY A 227 -16.92 -31.33 7.16
N GLY A 228 -17.70 -30.47 6.50
CA GLY A 228 -18.60 -29.53 7.17
C GLY A 228 -17.92 -28.26 7.67
N SER A 229 -16.64 -28.02 7.33
CA SER A 229 -15.89 -26.88 7.89
C SER A 229 -16.50 -25.53 7.50
N LEU A 230 -16.64 -24.66 8.49
CA LEU A 230 -17.09 -23.26 8.34
C LEU A 230 -15.93 -22.27 8.36
N GLY A 231 -14.68 -22.74 8.46
CA GLY A 231 -13.51 -21.87 8.65
C GLY A 231 -13.53 -21.16 10.00
N SER A 232 -12.82 -20.02 10.09
CA SER A 232 -12.83 -19.15 11.27
C SER A 232 -13.79 -17.97 11.06
N PHE A 233 -14.64 -17.70 12.04
CA PHE A 233 -15.66 -16.65 11.96
C PHE A 233 -15.90 -15.98 13.31
N HIS A 234 -16.41 -14.76 13.25
CA HIS A 234 -16.92 -14.02 14.40
C HIS A 234 -18.37 -14.40 14.68
N ALA A 235 -18.80 -14.32 15.95
CA ALA A 235 -20.17 -14.68 16.35
C ALA A 235 -21.26 -13.87 15.62
N ASN A 236 -20.97 -12.64 15.20
CA ASN A 236 -21.93 -11.79 14.47
C ASN A 236 -22.08 -12.15 12.99
N GLN A 237 -21.29 -13.10 12.47
CA GLN A 237 -21.38 -13.57 11.09
C GLN A 237 -22.35 -14.77 10.94
N MET A 238 -22.80 -15.35 12.06
CA MET A 238 -23.73 -16.48 12.08
C MET A 238 -25.07 -16.08 12.70
N VAL A 239 -26.12 -16.86 12.43
CA VAL A 239 -27.44 -16.64 13.01
C VAL A 239 -27.41 -16.77 14.54
N PRO A 240 -28.24 -16.00 15.29
CA PRO A 240 -28.16 -15.95 16.76
C PRO A 240 -28.27 -17.31 17.45
N GLU A 241 -29.12 -18.21 16.94
CA GLU A 241 -29.31 -19.55 17.48
C GLU A 241 -28.02 -20.37 17.44
N PHE A 242 -27.25 -20.24 16.35
CA PHE A 242 -25.97 -20.89 16.16
C PHE A 242 -24.92 -20.29 17.12
N SER A 243 -24.77 -18.97 17.10
CA SER A 243 -23.77 -18.26 17.91
C SER A 243 -24.00 -18.41 19.42
N ASN A 244 -25.26 -18.47 19.88
CA ASN A 244 -25.60 -18.64 21.29
C ASN A 244 -25.19 -20.02 21.83
N VAL A 245 -25.23 -21.05 20.99
CA VAL A 245 -24.77 -22.41 21.34
C VAL A 245 -23.24 -22.44 21.35
N MET A 246 -22.59 -21.96 20.29
CA MET A 246 -21.13 -21.95 20.16
C MET A 246 -20.43 -21.21 21.30
N GLN A 247 -21.03 -20.11 21.81
CA GLN A 247 -20.47 -19.35 22.93
C GLN A 247 -20.36 -20.15 24.25
N LYS A 248 -21.16 -21.21 24.40
CA LYS A 248 -21.19 -22.07 25.61
C LYS A 248 -20.33 -23.33 25.45
N MET A 249 -19.83 -23.60 24.26
CA MET A 249 -19.06 -24.79 23.93
C MET A 249 -17.56 -24.58 24.19
N LYS A 250 -16.87 -25.69 24.43
CA LYS A 250 -15.41 -25.81 24.47
C LYS A 250 -14.92 -26.49 23.18
N PRO A 251 -13.66 -26.24 22.75
CA PRO A 251 -13.06 -26.99 21.66
C PRO A 251 -13.20 -28.50 21.85
N GLY A 252 -13.68 -29.19 20.82
CA GLY A 252 -14.03 -30.60 20.81
C GLY A 252 -15.51 -30.90 21.06
N ASP A 253 -16.28 -29.98 21.63
CA ASP A 253 -17.70 -30.21 21.94
C ASP A 253 -18.53 -30.36 20.66
N VAL A 254 -19.56 -31.21 20.75
CA VAL A 254 -20.60 -31.39 19.72
C VAL A 254 -21.97 -31.02 20.30
N ALA A 255 -22.69 -30.13 19.61
CA ALA A 255 -24.00 -29.63 20.02
C ALA A 255 -25.02 -29.66 18.88
N GLY A 256 -26.30 -29.62 19.25
CA GLY A 256 -27.44 -29.64 18.34
C GLY A 256 -28.55 -30.59 18.82
N PRO A 257 -29.55 -30.86 17.96
CA PRO A 257 -29.80 -30.17 16.70
C PRO A 257 -30.26 -28.72 16.95
N ILE A 258 -29.56 -27.75 16.38
CA ILE A 258 -29.90 -26.33 16.46
C ILE A 258 -30.92 -26.04 15.36
N LYS A 259 -32.14 -25.68 15.74
CA LYS A 259 -33.19 -25.32 14.78
C LYS A 259 -32.99 -23.88 14.31
N THR A 260 -32.98 -23.67 13.00
CA THR A 260 -32.99 -22.35 12.35
C THR A 260 -34.10 -22.31 11.30
N LEU A 261 -34.27 -21.16 10.63
CA LEU A 261 -35.20 -21.02 9.51
C LEU A 261 -34.88 -21.95 8.32
N TYR A 262 -33.64 -22.43 8.22
CA TYR A 262 -33.16 -23.27 7.12
C TYR A 262 -33.25 -24.77 7.42
N GLY A 263 -33.40 -25.16 8.69
CA GLY A 263 -33.40 -26.56 9.11
C GLY A 263 -32.66 -26.80 10.41
N TYR A 264 -32.06 -27.97 10.54
CA TYR A 264 -31.37 -28.40 11.76
C TYR A 264 -29.87 -28.49 11.55
N HIS A 265 -29.11 -28.00 12.52
CA HIS A 265 -27.65 -27.95 12.47
C HIS A 265 -27.07 -28.75 13.63
N ILE A 266 -26.19 -29.69 13.34
CA ILE A 266 -25.29 -30.30 14.33
C ILE A 266 -23.95 -29.62 14.16
N VAL A 267 -23.38 -29.13 15.25
CA VAL A 267 -22.14 -28.35 15.20
C VAL A 267 -21.09 -29.02 16.07
N LYS A 268 -19.85 -28.99 15.58
CA LYS A 268 -18.66 -29.33 16.35
C LYS A 268 -17.80 -28.08 16.44
N LEU A 269 -17.43 -27.70 17.66
CA LEU A 269 -16.49 -26.61 17.86
C LEU A 269 -15.07 -27.16 17.73
N ASP A 270 -14.34 -26.74 16.71
CA ASP A 270 -13.00 -27.24 16.45
C ASP A 270 -11.95 -26.48 17.27
N ASP A 271 -12.06 -25.15 17.32
CA ASP A 271 -11.14 -24.29 18.07
C ASP A 271 -11.78 -22.93 18.41
N VAL A 272 -11.28 -22.27 19.46
CA VAL A 272 -11.67 -20.91 19.86
C VAL A 272 -10.43 -20.08 20.06
N GLN A 273 -10.26 -19.04 19.26
CA GLN A 273 -9.30 -17.99 19.55
C GLN A 273 -10.00 -16.96 20.43
N PRO A 274 -9.58 -16.80 21.70
CA PRO A 274 -10.23 -15.88 22.61
C PRO A 274 -10.04 -14.44 22.14
N GLU A 275 -10.95 -13.58 22.59
CA GLU A 275 -10.74 -12.15 22.49
C GLU A 275 -9.43 -11.79 23.21
N LYS A 276 -8.60 -10.96 22.55
CA LYS A 276 -7.33 -10.52 23.10
C LYS A 276 -7.17 -9.02 22.88
N GLN A 277 -7.04 -8.29 23.98
CA GLN A 277 -6.49 -6.95 23.95
C GLN A 277 -4.99 -7.07 23.69
N MET A 278 -4.52 -6.63 22.52
CA MET A 278 -3.08 -6.58 22.24
C MET A 278 -2.43 -5.59 23.20
N SER A 279 -1.28 -5.94 23.76
CA SER A 279 -0.55 -5.05 24.67
C SER A 279 0.05 -3.86 23.93
N PHE A 280 0.54 -2.87 24.68
CA PHE A 280 1.28 -1.76 24.10
C PHE A 280 2.54 -2.28 23.39
N GLU A 281 3.28 -3.18 24.04
CA GLU A 281 4.52 -3.78 23.52
C GLU A 281 4.29 -4.53 22.20
N GLU A 282 3.19 -5.29 22.10
CA GLU A 282 2.81 -6.01 20.88
C GLU A 282 2.41 -5.06 19.73
N SER A 283 1.99 -3.84 20.06
CA SER A 283 1.42 -2.89 19.11
C SER A 283 2.36 -1.72 18.76
N ALA A 284 3.39 -1.47 19.58
CA ALA A 284 4.20 -0.25 19.53
C ALA A 284 4.88 -0.02 18.18
N ASP A 285 5.47 -1.06 17.57
CA ASP A 285 6.18 -0.92 16.30
C ASP A 285 5.24 -0.64 15.12
N ASN A 286 4.06 -1.26 15.13
CA ASN A 286 3.02 -0.99 14.13
C ASN A 286 2.48 0.43 14.27
N ILE A 287 2.26 0.90 15.52
CA ILE A 287 1.84 2.28 15.80
C ILE A 287 2.93 3.25 15.35
N ARG A 288 4.21 3.00 15.68
CA ARG A 288 5.33 3.86 15.29
C ARG A 288 5.39 4.02 13.78
N THR A 289 5.33 2.91 13.04
CA THR A 289 5.32 2.91 11.58
C THR A 289 4.16 3.73 11.03
N ARG A 290 2.96 3.49 11.55
CA ARG A 290 1.75 4.23 11.15
C ARG A 290 1.90 5.73 11.39
N LEU A 291 2.25 6.14 12.61
CA LEU A 291 2.41 7.55 12.95
C LEU A 291 3.53 8.22 12.16
N THR A 292 4.58 7.47 11.82
CA THR A 292 5.69 7.95 11.00
C THR A 292 5.19 8.26 9.59
N GLU A 293 4.44 7.35 8.97
CA GLU A 293 3.86 7.55 7.64
C GLU A 293 2.80 8.65 7.61
N GLU A 294 1.91 8.69 8.61
CA GLU A 294 0.91 9.76 8.74
C GLU A 294 1.58 11.14 8.87
N ARG A 295 2.60 11.26 9.74
CA ARG A 295 3.33 12.52 9.93
C ARG A 295 4.15 12.91 8.70
N ARG A 296 4.79 11.94 8.03
CA ARG A 296 5.52 12.15 6.77
C ARG A 296 4.58 12.66 5.67
N THR A 297 3.40 12.06 5.54
CA THR A 297 2.39 12.44 4.54
C THR A 297 1.89 13.86 4.80
N GLY A 298 1.51 14.19 6.04
CA GLY A 298 1.08 15.54 6.38
C GLY A 298 2.16 16.61 6.17
N LEU A 299 3.42 16.30 6.51
CA LEU A 299 4.55 17.20 6.24
C LEU A 299 4.80 17.38 4.74
N TYR A 300 4.68 16.30 3.95
CA TYR A 300 4.82 16.35 2.50
C TYR A 300 3.75 17.22 1.85
N GLU A 301 2.48 17.02 2.23
CA GLU A 301 1.35 17.81 1.72
C GLU A 301 1.52 19.30 2.04
N ALA A 302 1.81 19.62 3.31
CA ALA A 302 2.04 21.00 3.74
C ALA A 302 3.24 21.64 3.01
N TRP A 303 4.31 20.89 2.79
CA TRP A 303 5.47 21.35 2.04
C TRP A 303 5.10 21.61 0.58
N MET A 304 4.49 20.66 -0.12
CA MET A 304 4.08 20.83 -1.53
C MET A 304 3.10 22.00 -1.70
N ASP A 305 2.18 22.20 -0.78
CA ASP A 305 1.28 23.35 -0.79
C ASP A 305 2.02 24.68 -0.60
N SER A 306 3.05 24.71 0.25
CA SER A 306 3.91 25.87 0.38
C SER A 306 4.68 26.16 -0.91
N LEU A 307 5.15 25.13 -1.61
CA LEU A 307 5.85 25.28 -2.89
C LEU A 307 4.91 25.80 -3.98
N ARG A 308 3.69 25.26 -4.09
CA ARG A 308 2.67 25.73 -5.05
C ARG A 308 2.31 27.20 -4.84
N LYS A 309 2.22 27.65 -3.59
CA LYS A 309 1.99 29.06 -3.25
C LYS A 309 3.19 29.95 -3.57
N LYS A 310 4.41 29.47 -3.28
CA LYS A 310 5.65 30.23 -3.50
C LYS A 310 6.04 30.33 -4.97
N TYR A 311 5.80 29.29 -5.76
CA TYR A 311 6.18 29.21 -7.18
C TYR A 311 4.95 28.94 -8.05
N PRO A 312 4.14 29.96 -8.39
CA PRO A 312 2.99 29.76 -9.25
C PRO A 312 3.36 29.06 -10.56
N LEU A 313 2.59 28.03 -10.92
CA LEU A 313 2.75 27.31 -12.17
C LEU A 313 2.49 28.24 -13.35
N GLN A 314 3.44 28.31 -14.27
CA GLN A 314 3.31 29.02 -15.54
C GLN A 314 3.05 28.01 -16.65
N THR A 315 2.10 28.31 -17.53
CA THR A 315 1.83 27.60 -18.78
C THR A 315 1.92 28.60 -19.94
N PRO A 316 2.19 28.15 -21.18
CA PRO A 316 2.26 29.01 -22.36
C PRO A 316 1.05 29.92 -22.58
#